data_AF-R5Q5N0-F1
#
_entry.id   AF-R5Q5N0-F1
#
_cell.length_a   1.000
_cell.length_b   1.000
_cell.length_c   1.000
_cell.angle_alpha   90.00
_cell.angle_beta   90.00
_cell.angle_gamma   90.00
#
_symmetry.space_group_name_H-M   'P 1'
#
loop_
_entity.id
_entity.type
_entity.pdbx_description
1 polymer ?
#
loop_
_entity_poly.entity_id
_entity_poly.type
_entity_poly.pdbx_seq_one_letter_code
_entity_poly.pdbx_strand_id
1 'polypeptide(L)'
;MKKNKTMKEQFRSYILSPEDRDYAFQNVDKDKLRKVIEDFPKYLKGIPVYPPNTFVDGVGIENNDEQVILSVNSLYQLWERSEYWVQRKGKETLYIFGMSYSEEFNSFIIGGYLHPQDEFVALHWEQSVSTIGLLTDSLNYDEFTETVRLKKDTALYRLFNLAKTA
;
A
#
# COMPACT_ATOMS: atom_id res chain seq x y z
N MET A 1 2.85 33.06 7.80
CA MET A 1 2.93 32.11 6.68
C MET A 1 2.79 30.70 7.25
N LYS A 2 1.72 29.97 6.94
CA LYS A 2 1.62 28.55 7.33
C LYS A 2 2.61 27.79 6.45
N LYS A 3 3.67 27.22 7.05
CA LYS A 3 4.56 26.29 6.35
C LYS A 3 3.69 25.16 5.80
N ASN A 4 3.69 24.99 4.47
CA ASN A 4 3.13 23.79 3.85
C ASN A 4 3.95 22.62 4.38
N LYS A 5 3.40 21.89 5.34
CA LYS A 5 3.97 20.64 5.80
C LYS A 5 3.95 19.67 4.64
N THR A 6 5.09 19.04 4.33
CA THR A 6 5.18 18.00 3.30
C THR A 6 4.26 16.84 3.66
N MET A 7 3.88 16.00 2.69
CA MET A 7 3.03 14.83 2.96
C MET A 7 3.63 13.95 4.08
N LYS A 8 4.97 13.83 4.09
CA LYS A 8 5.85 13.25 5.11
C LYS A 8 5.63 13.80 6.53
N GLU A 9 5.36 15.09 6.69
CA GLU A 9 5.12 15.75 7.99
C GLU A 9 3.63 15.76 8.42
N GLN A 10 2.72 15.34 7.54
CA GLN A 10 1.28 15.42 7.75
C GLN A 10 0.59 14.10 8.05
N PHE A 11 1.20 12.98 7.69
CA PHE A 11 0.81 11.71 8.29
C PHE A 11 1.03 11.89 9.80
N ARG A 12 -0.03 11.79 10.61
CA ARG A 12 0.06 11.89 12.08
C ARG A 12 0.96 10.81 12.67
N SER A 13 1.27 9.82 11.85
CA SER A 13 2.19 8.73 12.07
C SER A 13 3.62 9.07 11.65
N TYR A 14 4.57 8.44 12.33
CA TYR A 14 5.98 8.58 12.01
C TYR A 14 6.35 7.69 10.82
N ILE A 15 7.25 8.21 9.98
CA ILE A 15 7.96 7.40 8.99
C ILE A 15 8.88 6.45 9.75
N LEU A 16 8.87 5.19 9.35
CA LEU A 16 9.74 4.18 9.91
C LEU A 16 11.22 4.59 9.85
N SER A 17 11.99 4.11 10.82
CA SER A 17 13.43 4.24 10.78
C SER A 17 13.99 3.63 9.47
N PRO A 18 15.18 4.04 9.00
CA PRO A 18 15.79 3.41 7.84
C PRO A 18 15.89 1.88 7.96
N GLU A 19 16.19 1.38 9.16
CA GLU A 19 16.33 -0.05 9.47
C GLU A 19 15.00 -0.79 9.32
N ASP A 20 13.94 -0.30 9.95
CA ASP A 20 12.60 -0.89 9.86
C ASP A 20 12.04 -0.80 8.44
N ARG A 21 12.35 0.30 7.75
CA ARG A 21 11.99 0.49 6.34
C ARG A 21 12.71 -0.51 5.44
N ASP A 22 14.00 -0.72 5.64
CA ASP A 22 14.77 -1.67 4.85
C ASP A 22 14.28 -3.10 5.11
N TYR A 23 13.91 -3.42 6.35
CA TYR A 23 13.21 -4.66 6.69
C TYR A 23 11.85 -4.79 5.95
N ALA A 24 11.03 -3.74 5.98
CA ALA A 24 9.73 -3.72 5.31
C ALA A 24 9.81 -3.95 3.79
N PHE A 25 10.89 -3.46 3.17
CA PHE A 25 11.13 -3.57 1.74
C PHE A 25 12.13 -4.68 1.37
N GLN A 26 12.55 -5.53 2.31
CA GLN A 26 13.64 -6.50 2.08
C GLN A 26 13.36 -7.49 0.95
N ASN A 27 12.07 -7.79 0.73
CA ASN A 27 11.60 -8.71 -0.31
C ASN A 27 11.02 -8.00 -1.54
N VAL A 28 11.07 -6.66 -1.57
CA VAL A 28 10.39 -5.86 -2.59
C VAL A 28 11.36 -5.49 -3.71
N ASP A 29 11.01 -5.87 -4.95
CA ASP A 29 11.67 -5.34 -6.15
C ASP A 29 11.24 -3.88 -6.39
N LYS A 30 12.01 -2.96 -5.81
CA LYS A 30 11.78 -1.50 -5.90
C LYS A 30 11.78 -0.99 -7.34
N ASP A 31 12.62 -1.54 -8.22
CA ASP A 31 12.69 -1.07 -9.60
C ASP A 31 11.46 -1.51 -10.40
N LYS A 32 11.01 -2.74 -10.19
CA LYS A 32 9.75 -3.24 -10.78
C LYS A 32 8.54 -2.44 -10.30
N LEU A 33 8.46 -2.14 -9.00
CA LEU A 33 7.38 -1.31 -8.46
C LEU A 33 7.40 0.12 -8.98
N ARG A 34 8.58 0.75 -9.04
CA ARG A 34 8.73 2.09 -9.62
C ARG A 34 8.19 2.12 -11.04
N LYS A 35 8.56 1.13 -11.85
CA LYS A 35 8.07 0.99 -13.22
C LYS A 35 6.55 0.83 -13.29
N VAL A 36 5.95 0.01 -12.40
CA VAL A 36 4.50 -0.12 -12.31
C VAL A 36 3.84 1.24 -12.05
N ILE A 37 4.38 2.05 -11.13
CA ILE A 37 3.85 3.39 -10.84
C ILE A 37 4.01 4.33 -12.04
N GLU A 38 5.17 4.36 -12.67
CA GLU A 38 5.46 5.19 -13.86
C GLU A 38 4.57 4.84 -15.06
N ASP A 39 4.15 3.58 -15.16
CA ASP A 39 3.28 3.09 -16.23
C ASP A 39 1.78 3.30 -15.94
N PHE A 40 1.39 3.65 -14.71
CA PHE A 40 -0.02 3.89 -14.36
C PHE A 40 -0.72 4.95 -15.24
N PRO A 41 -0.09 6.09 -15.62
CA PRO A 41 -0.67 7.02 -16.58
C PRO A 41 -0.94 6.44 -17.97
N LYS A 42 -0.23 5.38 -18.38
CA LYS A 42 -0.50 4.66 -19.64
C LYS A 42 -1.74 3.76 -19.49
N TYR A 43 -1.86 3.07 -18.36
CA TYR A 43 -3.07 2.31 -18.01
C TYR A 43 -4.32 3.21 -18.06
N LEU A 44 -4.27 4.41 -17.47
CA LEU A 44 -5.38 5.37 -17.49
C LEU A 44 -5.78 5.83 -18.91
N LYS A 45 -4.89 5.66 -19.90
CA LYS A 45 -5.15 5.95 -21.32
C LYS A 45 -5.66 4.72 -22.09
N GLY A 46 -5.89 3.60 -21.40
CA GLY A 46 -6.26 2.32 -22.01
C GLY A 46 -5.12 1.64 -22.76
N ILE A 47 -3.87 2.06 -22.54
CA ILE A 47 -2.70 1.44 -23.17
C ILE A 47 -2.33 0.21 -22.35
N PRO A 48 -2.35 -1.00 -22.94
CA PRO A 48 -1.94 -2.20 -22.23
C PRO A 48 -0.44 -2.13 -21.90
N VAL A 49 -0.10 -2.19 -20.61
CA VAL A 49 1.29 -2.12 -20.14
C VAL A 49 1.81 -3.47 -19.63
N TYR A 50 0.93 -4.24 -18.98
CA TYR A 50 1.27 -5.52 -18.38
C TYR A 50 0.28 -6.60 -18.82
N PRO A 51 0.73 -7.86 -19.00
CA PRO A 51 -0.16 -9.01 -19.12
C PRO A 51 -1.06 -9.16 -17.88
N PRO A 52 -2.28 -9.72 -18.01
CA PRO A 52 -3.23 -9.86 -16.90
C PRO A 52 -2.71 -10.59 -15.65
N ASN A 53 -1.79 -11.54 -15.82
CA ASN A 53 -1.24 -12.36 -14.72
C ASN A 53 0.13 -11.84 -14.25
N THR A 54 0.34 -10.51 -14.28
CA THR A 54 1.58 -9.91 -13.78
C THR A 54 1.43 -9.59 -12.30
N PHE A 55 2.39 -10.07 -11.52
CA PHE A 55 2.42 -9.86 -10.07
C PHE A 55 3.70 -9.14 -9.63
N VAL A 56 3.59 -8.37 -8.54
CA VAL A 56 4.69 -7.65 -7.89
C VAL A 56 4.66 -7.86 -6.38
N ASP A 57 5.83 -7.78 -5.76
CA ASP A 57 5.96 -7.83 -4.31
C ASP A 57 5.50 -6.50 -3.71
N GLY A 58 4.59 -6.60 -2.75
CA GLY A 58 4.13 -5.50 -1.90
C GLY A 58 4.81 -5.51 -0.53
N VAL A 59 4.44 -4.56 0.32
CA VAL A 59 4.95 -4.50 1.70
C VAL A 59 4.13 -5.41 2.62
N GLY A 60 4.81 -6.38 3.25
CA GLY A 60 4.33 -7.19 4.36
C GLY A 60 5.24 -7.01 5.57
N ILE A 61 4.68 -6.71 6.73
CA ILE A 61 5.42 -6.47 7.98
C ILE A 61 4.71 -7.22 9.09
N GLU A 62 4.84 -8.55 9.11
CA GLU A 62 4.77 -9.31 10.35
C GLU A 62 5.87 -10.39 10.32
N ASN A 63 6.34 -10.73 11.52
CA ASN A 63 7.32 -11.78 11.76
C ASN A 63 6.89 -13.08 11.07
N ASN A 64 7.80 -13.60 10.24
CA ASN A 64 7.77 -14.86 9.46
C ASN A 64 7.17 -14.79 8.05
N ASP A 65 8.05 -14.55 7.07
CA ASP A 65 8.02 -15.07 5.70
C ASP A 65 6.83 -14.72 4.78
N GLU A 66 5.94 -13.81 5.16
CA GLU A 66 4.78 -13.49 4.33
C GLU A 66 5.06 -12.39 3.32
N GLN A 67 5.49 -12.81 2.12
CA GLN A 67 5.48 -11.97 0.94
C GLN A 67 4.04 -11.63 0.54
N VAL A 68 3.70 -10.34 0.56
CA VAL A 68 2.45 -9.85 -0.04
C VAL A 68 2.66 -9.80 -1.54
N ILE A 69 1.96 -10.63 -2.29
CA ILE A 69 2.01 -10.62 -3.76
C ILE A 69 0.77 -9.89 -4.27
N LEU A 70 0.97 -8.94 -5.18
CA LEU A 70 -0.08 -8.08 -5.71
C LEU A 70 -0.19 -8.21 -7.22
N SER A 71 -1.42 -8.40 -7.70
CA SER A 71 -1.73 -8.23 -9.13
C SER A 71 -1.56 -6.77 -9.53
N VAL A 72 -0.81 -6.52 -10.62
CA VAL A 72 -0.63 -5.15 -11.13
C VAL A 72 -1.94 -4.54 -11.58
N ASN A 73 -2.84 -5.32 -12.19
CA ASN A 73 -4.14 -4.83 -12.62
C ASN A 73 -5.03 -4.43 -11.45
N SER A 74 -5.06 -5.25 -10.39
CA SER A 74 -5.82 -4.93 -9.18
C SER A 74 -5.28 -3.66 -8.51
N LEU A 75 -3.95 -3.51 -8.46
CA LEU A 75 -3.31 -2.30 -7.94
C LEU A 75 -3.68 -1.05 -8.75
N TYR A 76 -3.68 -1.13 -10.08
CA TYR A 76 -4.13 -0.04 -10.94
C TYR A 76 -5.60 0.31 -10.75
N GLN A 77 -6.47 -0.68 -10.62
CA GLN A 77 -7.89 -0.44 -10.38
C GLN A 77 -8.15 0.20 -9.01
N LEU A 78 -7.42 -0.21 -7.98
CA LEU A 78 -7.44 0.43 -6.67
C LEU A 78 -6.95 1.88 -6.77
N TRP A 79 -5.84 2.13 -7.45
CA TRP A 79 -5.30 3.49 -7.63
C TRP A 79 -6.19 4.42 -8.46
N GLU A 80 -6.94 3.86 -9.41
CA GLU A 80 -7.88 4.61 -10.24
C GLU A 80 -9.11 5.05 -9.44
N ARG A 81 -9.62 4.18 -8.55
CA ARG A 81 -10.94 4.35 -7.92
C ARG A 81 -10.87 4.84 -6.48
N SER A 82 -9.78 4.57 -5.77
CA SER A 82 -9.67 4.83 -4.34
C SER A 82 -8.75 6.01 -4.06
N GLU A 83 -9.32 7.05 -3.45
CA GLU A 83 -8.54 8.14 -2.87
C GLU A 83 -7.70 7.69 -1.67
N TYR A 84 -8.00 6.53 -1.06
CA TYR A 84 -7.23 5.99 0.05
C TYR A 84 -5.91 5.39 -0.42
N TRP A 85 -5.91 4.68 -1.55
CA TRP A 85 -4.74 4.02 -2.14
C TRP A 85 -3.81 4.97 -2.92
N VAL A 86 -4.30 6.17 -3.30
CA VAL A 86 -3.50 7.24 -3.91
C VAL A 86 -3.76 8.56 -3.20
N GLN A 87 -2.85 8.97 -2.32
CA GLN A 87 -2.94 10.25 -1.61
C GLN A 87 -2.27 11.35 -2.42
N ARG A 88 -2.99 12.44 -2.71
CA ARG A 88 -2.45 13.61 -3.44
C ARG A 88 -2.49 14.84 -2.55
N LYS A 89 -1.34 15.52 -2.38
CA LYS A 89 -1.25 16.79 -1.64
C LYS A 89 -0.28 17.75 -2.33
N GLY A 90 -0.81 18.87 -2.82
CA GLY A 90 -0.01 19.81 -3.60
C GLY A 90 0.55 19.14 -4.85
N LYS A 91 1.88 19.06 -4.96
CA LYS A 91 2.57 18.38 -6.07
C LYS A 91 2.99 16.94 -5.73
N GLU A 92 2.77 16.51 -4.50
CA GLU A 92 3.20 15.20 -4.01
C GLU A 92 2.07 14.18 -4.20
N THR A 93 2.44 12.99 -4.67
CA THR A 93 1.54 11.83 -4.73
C THR A 93 2.19 10.65 -4.04
N LEU A 94 1.48 10.05 -3.09
CA LEU A 94 1.85 8.78 -2.47
C LEU A 94 1.01 7.67 -3.11
N TYR A 95 1.69 6.76 -3.80
CA TYR A 95 1.12 5.53 -4.33
C TYR A 95 1.30 4.42 -3.30
N ILE A 96 0.21 3.93 -2.73
CA ILE A 96 0.25 2.87 -1.71
C ILE A 96 0.17 1.52 -2.41
N PHE A 97 1.05 0.59 -2.05
CA PHE A 97 1.08 -0.77 -2.64
C PHE A 97 1.35 -1.82 -1.57
N GLY A 98 1.07 -1.53 -0.31
CA GLY A 98 1.22 -2.53 0.73
C GLY A 98 0.71 -2.01 2.04
N MET A 99 0.14 -2.92 2.82
CA MET A 99 -0.28 -2.65 4.17
C MET A 99 -0.12 -3.94 4.97
N SER A 100 0.42 -3.80 6.18
CA SER A 100 0.47 -4.85 7.18
C SER A 100 -0.02 -4.30 8.50
N TYR A 101 -0.57 -5.13 9.36
CA TYR A 101 -0.70 -4.77 10.76
C TYR A 101 0.59 -5.19 11.48
N SER A 102 1.09 -4.40 12.41
CA SER A 102 2.19 -4.78 13.29
C SER A 102 1.66 -4.89 14.71
N GLU A 103 1.68 -6.10 15.27
CA GLU A 103 1.35 -6.34 16.67
C GLU A 103 2.30 -5.60 17.63
N GLU A 104 3.60 -5.54 17.30
CA GLU A 104 4.61 -4.82 18.10
C GLU A 104 4.25 -3.34 18.27
N PHE A 105 3.83 -2.72 17.18
CA PHE A 105 3.48 -1.30 17.18
C PHE A 105 2.00 -1.03 17.39
N ASN A 106 1.19 -2.08 17.55
CA ASN A 106 -0.27 -2.03 17.63
C ASN A 106 -0.89 -1.08 16.58
N SER A 107 -0.35 -1.08 15.37
CA SER A 107 -0.73 -0.14 14.31
C SER A 107 -0.49 -0.74 12.94
N PHE A 108 -1.13 -0.19 11.91
CA PHE A 108 -0.85 -0.58 10.54
C PHE A 108 0.43 0.08 10.07
N ILE A 109 1.20 -0.65 9.28
CA ILE A 109 2.28 -0.11 8.49
C ILE A 109 1.86 -0.09 7.03
N ILE A 110 2.00 1.06 6.39
CA ILE A 110 1.67 1.27 4.99
C ILE A 110 2.94 1.49 4.19
N GLY A 111 3.11 0.71 3.12
CA GLY A 111 4.17 0.84 2.13
C GLY A 111 3.70 1.65 0.93
N GLY A 112 4.50 2.63 0.53
CA GLY A 112 4.22 3.42 -0.64
C GLY A 112 5.43 4.07 -1.28
N TYR A 113 5.19 4.73 -2.40
CA TYR A 113 6.18 5.48 -3.17
C TYR A 113 5.75 6.94 -3.29
N LEU A 114 6.63 7.85 -2.88
CA LEU A 114 6.38 9.28 -2.90
C LEU A 114 6.98 9.91 -4.16
N HIS A 115 6.13 10.40 -5.04
CA HIS A 115 6.49 11.12 -6.25
C HIS A 115 6.27 12.64 -6.05
N PRO A 116 7.18 13.54 -6.49
CA PRO A 116 8.38 13.30 -7.32
C PRO A 116 9.68 13.07 -6.53
N GLN A 117 9.62 12.80 -5.23
CA GLN A 117 10.81 12.61 -4.40
C GLN A 117 11.58 11.32 -4.70
N ASP A 118 10.99 10.42 -5.49
CA ASP A 118 11.51 9.11 -5.83
C ASP A 118 11.92 8.28 -4.60
N GLU A 119 11.14 8.42 -3.53
CA GLU A 119 11.41 7.83 -2.22
C GLU A 119 10.38 6.73 -1.91
N PHE A 120 10.88 5.54 -1.58
CA PHE A 120 10.09 4.49 -0.93
C PHE A 120 9.90 4.83 0.54
N VAL A 121 8.65 4.82 0.99
CA VAL A 121 8.27 5.16 2.36
C VAL A 121 7.50 4.01 2.99
N ALA A 122 7.82 3.71 4.25
CA ALA A 122 7.01 2.86 5.09
C ALA A 122 6.57 3.71 6.29
N LEU A 123 5.27 3.74 6.53
CA LEU A 123 4.63 4.67 7.46
C LEU A 123 3.86 3.86 8.49
N HIS A 124 3.98 4.23 9.76
CA HIS A 124 2.92 3.86 10.69
C HIS A 124 1.60 4.48 10.22
N TRP A 125 0.48 3.92 10.63
CA TRP A 125 -0.82 4.47 10.30
C TRP A 125 -1.79 4.21 11.42
N GLU A 126 -1.96 5.23 12.26
CA GLU A 126 -2.76 5.17 13.49
C GLU A 126 -4.21 5.66 13.28
N GLN A 127 -4.56 6.17 12.10
CA GLN A 127 -5.89 6.73 11.85
C GLN A 127 -6.89 5.67 11.41
N SER A 128 -7.83 5.33 12.30
CA SER A 128 -8.85 4.31 12.08
C SER A 128 -9.72 4.56 10.84
N VAL A 129 -10.22 5.78 10.59
CA VAL A 129 -11.14 6.06 9.46
C VAL A 129 -10.49 5.83 8.09
N SER A 130 -9.28 6.34 7.86
CA SER A 130 -8.57 6.12 6.59
C SER A 130 -8.12 4.67 6.41
N THR A 131 -7.81 3.98 7.50
CA THR A 131 -7.43 2.56 7.46
C THR A 131 -8.62 1.69 7.11
N ILE A 132 -9.79 1.96 7.70
CA ILE A 132 -11.03 1.25 7.40
C ILE A 132 -11.42 1.45 5.94
N GLY A 133 -11.34 2.68 5.41
CA GLY A 133 -11.58 2.94 3.98
C GLY A 133 -10.66 2.13 3.06
N LEU A 134 -9.36 2.12 3.37
CA LEU A 134 -8.35 1.35 2.61
C LEU A 134 -8.64 -0.16 2.66
N LEU A 135 -9.00 -0.70 3.82
CA LEU A 135 -9.42 -2.10 4.00
C LEU A 135 -10.69 -2.41 3.21
N THR A 136 -11.73 -1.58 3.32
CA THR A 136 -13.02 -1.77 2.63
C THR A 136 -12.88 -1.74 1.11
N ASP A 137 -12.05 -0.85 0.57
CA ASP A 137 -11.78 -0.80 -0.87
C ASP A 137 -11.06 -2.06 -1.37
N SER A 138 -10.22 -2.65 -0.52
CA SER A 138 -9.60 -3.96 -0.81
C SER A 138 -10.62 -5.11 -0.78
N LEU A 139 -11.66 -4.98 0.03
CA LEU A 139 -12.68 -6.01 0.27
C LEU A 139 -13.76 -6.05 -0.82
N ASN A 140 -14.20 -4.87 -1.28
CA ASN A 140 -15.25 -4.73 -2.30
C ASN A 140 -14.77 -5.09 -3.72
N TYR A 141 -13.48 -5.37 -3.87
CA TYR A 141 -12.94 -5.93 -5.10
C TYR A 141 -13.07 -7.47 -4.99
N ASP A 142 -14.20 -8.01 -5.48
CA ASP A 142 -14.66 -9.41 -5.40
C ASP A 142 -13.64 -10.51 -5.80
N GLU A 143 -12.44 -10.14 -6.28
CA GLU A 143 -11.36 -11.03 -6.71
C GLU A 143 -10.18 -11.13 -5.70
N PHE A 144 -10.22 -10.41 -4.57
CA PHE A 144 -9.10 -10.40 -3.61
C PHE A 144 -8.83 -11.76 -2.96
N THR A 145 -9.79 -12.68 -2.98
CA THR A 145 -9.64 -14.04 -2.44
C THR A 145 -8.70 -14.93 -3.25
N GLU A 146 -8.47 -14.65 -4.53
CA GLU A 146 -7.50 -15.39 -5.35
C GLU A 146 -6.14 -14.68 -5.46
N THR A 147 -6.11 -13.35 -5.24
CA THR A 147 -4.98 -12.50 -5.59
C THR A 147 -4.20 -11.95 -4.40
N VAL A 148 -4.75 -11.96 -3.18
CA VAL A 148 -3.99 -11.69 -1.94
C VAL A 148 -4.13 -12.87 -0.98
N ARG A 149 -3.08 -13.67 -0.92
CA ARG A 149 -2.98 -14.81 0.00
C ARG A 149 -2.64 -14.31 1.40
N LEU A 150 -3.63 -13.81 2.11
CA LEU A 150 -3.52 -13.63 3.56
C LEU A 150 -3.59 -15.01 4.21
N LYS A 151 -2.60 -15.41 5.01
CA LYS A 151 -2.76 -16.64 5.78
C LYS A 151 -3.91 -16.46 6.76
N LYS A 152 -4.81 -17.46 6.80
CA LYS A 152 -5.76 -17.61 7.89
C LYS A 152 -4.91 -17.66 9.16
N ASP A 153 -5.18 -16.77 10.11
CA ASP A 153 -4.46 -16.59 11.40
C ASP A 153 -3.49 -15.39 11.50
N THR A 154 -3.36 -14.55 10.48
CA THR A 154 -2.67 -13.24 10.65
C THR A 154 -3.58 -12.20 11.29
N ALA A 155 -2.99 -11.23 11.99
CA ALA A 155 -3.74 -10.10 12.54
C ALA A 155 -4.46 -9.32 11.43
N LEU A 156 -3.80 -9.19 10.28
CA LEU A 156 -4.38 -8.61 9.07
C LEU A 156 -5.61 -9.42 8.60
N TYR A 157 -5.53 -10.75 8.48
CA TYR A 157 -6.67 -11.61 8.12
C TYR A 157 -7.82 -11.52 9.13
N ARG A 158 -7.52 -11.45 10.44
CA ARG A 158 -8.54 -11.27 11.49
C ARG A 158 -9.26 -9.93 11.34
N LEU A 159 -8.51 -8.84 11.15
CA LEU A 159 -9.05 -7.50 10.92
C LEU A 159 -9.84 -7.43 9.60
N PHE A 160 -9.35 -8.08 8.54
CA PHE A 160 -10.07 -8.22 7.27
C PHE A 160 -11.42 -8.93 7.43
N ASN A 161 -11.50 -9.99 8.23
CA ASN A 161 -12.78 -10.66 8.49
C ASN A 161 -13.71 -9.82 9.38
N LEU A 162 -13.17 -9.10 10.37
CA LEU A 162 -13.98 -8.18 11.18
C LEU A 162 -14.59 -7.06 10.33
N ALA A 163 -13.80 -6.45 9.44
CA ALA A 163 -14.26 -5.41 8.54
C ALA A 163 -15.33 -5.90 7.54
N LYS A 164 -15.28 -7.17 7.10
CA LYS A 164 -16.34 -7.78 6.26
C LYS A 164 -17.67 -7.94 6.99
N THR A 165 -17.66 -8.02 8.32
CA THR A 165 -18.84 -8.31 9.15
C THR A 165 -19.47 -7.08 9.81
N ALA A 166 -18.83 -5.91 9.69
CA ALA A 166 -19.28 -4.64 10.24
C ALA A 166 -20.06 -3.84 9.20
#